data_AF-A0A9W7F945-F1
#
_entry.id   AF-A0A9W7F945-F1
#
_cell.length_a   1.000
_cell.length_b   1.000
_cell.length_c   1.000
_cell.angle_alpha   90.00
_cell.angle_beta   90.00
_cell.angle_gamma   90.00
#
_symmetry.space_group_name_H-M   'P 1'
#
loop_
_entity.id
_entity.type
_entity.pdbx_description
1 polymer ?
#
loop_
_entity_poly.entity_id
_entity_poly.type
_entity_poly.pdbx_seq_one_letter_code
_entity_poly.pdbx_strand_id
1 'polypeptide(L)'
;MAAVNRPATSTTLSLHHTDSLTTSDNEDHTFSGILFPIKCETALPLDTLHITSFSVRGSLGPMTIWKTKEPVPEAGSISADPDLWEKIYDKTHPSSRKTLVPLTLSSPLILKPSETYGIYIHSSLPGDTALVYDNYCGRGPIYTDPYLTLLSGHAHVSNRPFGKTSMWGWGSPWRNGRCFVGKISYGCLYKLWNPWCYLSYGSKFRDVTTSLFILQRRTCIWATLPDEVIMYILNMCPFTWFDDTVSSLEDEKSLAREPVVQQNSSRNMRMQAEYYGEDSEDEDEEPDEEYVPSDDDAAGSTTQTSGGEENGDGSTTILLDDLIAFLNNPEARGHPLYAALAAQFPQYVGDEESEDEYVVGNVHGEGDDMEELMEEAYEEVDDGVDVDSVLPPPPPSPPPPSVVWRQDSALRIEEEEMAMIEGEGGDEEEEAS
;
A
#
# COMPACT_ATOMS: atom_id res chain seq x y z
N MET A 1 3.81 -16.98 -22.60
CA MET A 1 2.65 -16.20 -23.11
C MET A 1 1.36 -16.30 -22.27
N ALA A 2 0.93 -17.48 -21.77
CA ALA A 2 -0.37 -17.62 -21.09
C ALA A 2 -0.49 -16.91 -19.72
N ALA A 3 0.62 -16.73 -18.99
CA ALA A 3 0.65 -15.96 -17.74
C ALA A 3 0.54 -14.44 -17.99
N VAL A 4 1.06 -13.96 -19.13
CA VAL A 4 1.00 -12.54 -19.54
C VAL A 4 -0.37 -12.21 -20.16
N ASN A 5 -1.00 -13.16 -20.84
CA ASN A 5 -2.29 -13.00 -21.51
C ASN A 5 -3.44 -13.68 -20.75
N ARG A 6 -3.42 -13.67 -19.41
CA ARG A 6 -4.61 -14.09 -18.67
C ARG A 6 -5.69 -13.05 -18.97
N PRO A 7 -6.85 -13.45 -19.54
CA PRO A 7 -7.90 -12.49 -19.84
C PRO A 7 -8.31 -11.79 -18.54
N ALA A 8 -8.10 -10.47 -18.49
CA ALA A 8 -8.54 -9.61 -17.39
C ALA A 8 -10.07 -9.58 -17.23
N THR A 9 -10.81 -10.28 -18.09
CA THR A 9 -12.25 -10.37 -18.10
C THR A 9 -12.77 -11.33 -17.02
N SER A 10 -12.92 -10.77 -15.82
CA SER A 10 -14.08 -10.87 -14.92
C SER A 10 -14.60 -12.23 -14.41
N THR A 11 -14.15 -13.38 -14.90
CA THR A 11 -14.94 -14.63 -14.71
C THR A 11 -14.45 -15.53 -13.57
N THR A 12 -13.29 -15.24 -12.97
CA THR A 12 -12.81 -15.95 -11.77
C THR A 12 -11.92 -15.04 -10.91
N LEU A 13 -12.43 -13.86 -10.54
CA LEU A 13 -11.82 -13.05 -9.48
C LEU A 13 -12.20 -13.69 -8.14
N SER A 14 -11.62 -14.85 -7.83
CA SER A 14 -11.65 -15.37 -6.47
C SER A 14 -10.86 -14.40 -5.60
N LEU A 15 -11.53 -13.71 -4.68
CA LEU A 15 -10.86 -12.88 -3.70
C LEU A 15 -9.83 -13.74 -2.96
N HIS A 16 -8.57 -13.31 -2.98
CA HIS A 16 -7.49 -14.07 -2.35
C HIS A 16 -7.57 -13.97 -0.83
N HIS A 17 -8.08 -12.85 -0.34
CA HIS A 17 -8.26 -12.56 1.07
C HIS A 17 -9.58 -11.81 1.26
N THR A 18 -10.28 -12.11 2.35
CA THR A 18 -11.50 -11.40 2.77
C THR A 18 -11.35 -11.10 4.25
N ASP A 19 -11.59 -9.85 4.61
CA ASP A 19 -11.49 -9.39 5.99
C ASP A 19 -12.55 -8.32 6.28
N SER A 20 -12.54 -7.85 7.52
CA SER A 20 -13.38 -6.76 7.95
C SER A 20 -12.73 -5.89 8.99
N LEU A 21 -12.84 -4.58 8.76
CA LEU A 21 -12.43 -3.55 9.69
C LEU A 21 -13.62 -3.16 10.55
N THR A 22 -13.44 -3.12 11.87
CA THR A 22 -14.44 -2.58 12.81
C THR A 22 -13.85 -1.39 13.55
N THR A 23 -14.53 -0.24 13.51
CA THR A 23 -14.09 0.96 14.23
C THR A 23 -14.57 0.97 15.68
N SER A 24 -13.88 1.74 16.53
CA SER A 24 -14.30 1.94 17.92
C SER A 24 -15.65 2.63 18.00
N ASP A 25 -16.40 2.31 19.04
CA ASP A 25 -17.77 2.79 19.24
C ASP A 25 -17.96 3.29 20.67
N ASN A 26 -17.87 4.60 20.86
CA ASN A 26 -18.10 5.25 22.15
C ASN A 26 -19.58 5.68 22.34
N GLU A 27 -20.44 5.42 21.35
CA GLU A 27 -21.85 5.82 21.31
C GLU A 27 -22.13 7.34 21.48
N ASP A 28 -21.15 8.18 21.18
CA ASP A 28 -21.19 9.60 21.55
C ASP A 28 -22.38 10.35 20.94
N HIS A 29 -22.71 10.08 19.67
CA HIS A 29 -23.67 10.88 18.93
C HIS A 29 -24.41 10.16 17.79
N THR A 30 -25.54 10.75 17.37
CA THR A 30 -26.28 10.35 16.18
C THR A 30 -26.56 11.54 15.26
N PHE A 31 -26.50 11.34 13.94
CA PHE A 31 -26.97 12.30 12.93
C PHE A 31 -27.50 11.58 11.67
N SER A 32 -27.82 12.35 10.62
CA SER A 32 -28.38 11.84 9.37
C SER A 32 -27.34 11.26 8.42
N GLY A 33 -26.07 11.68 8.45
CA GLY A 33 -25.05 11.18 7.53
C GLY A 33 -23.63 11.25 8.07
N ILE A 34 -22.72 10.50 7.45
CA ILE A 34 -21.29 10.52 7.68
C ILE A 34 -20.55 10.44 6.34
N LEU A 35 -19.63 11.36 6.12
CA LEU A 35 -18.76 11.44 4.95
C LEU A 35 -17.32 11.23 5.39
N PHE A 36 -16.58 10.34 4.75
CA PHE A 36 -15.19 10.05 5.11
C PHE A 36 -14.40 9.48 3.93
N PRO A 37 -13.10 9.76 3.82
CA PRO A 37 -12.22 9.12 2.84
C PRO A 37 -11.86 7.69 3.26
N ILE A 38 -11.75 6.80 2.27
CA ILE A 38 -11.09 5.51 2.37
C ILE A 38 -9.97 5.46 1.34
N LYS A 39 -8.77 5.11 1.79
CA LYS A 39 -7.58 4.94 0.97
C LYS A 39 -7.21 3.47 0.86
N CYS A 40 -6.86 3.00 -0.34
CA CYS A 40 -6.23 1.69 -0.52
C CYS A 40 -4.72 1.81 -0.27
N GLU A 41 -4.20 1.01 0.65
CA GLU A 41 -2.79 1.02 0.98
C GLU A 41 -1.93 0.30 -0.06
N THR A 42 -0.63 0.60 -0.04
CA THR A 42 0.37 0.08 -0.98
C THR A 42 1.41 -0.81 -0.31
N ALA A 43 1.21 -1.15 0.97
CA ALA A 43 2.14 -1.97 1.75
C ALA A 43 2.30 -3.38 1.16
N LEU A 44 1.20 -3.97 0.67
CA LEU A 44 1.16 -5.28 0.04
C LEU A 44 1.15 -5.19 -1.50
N PRO A 45 1.51 -6.27 -2.24
CA PRO A 45 1.41 -6.33 -3.71
C PRO A 45 -0.05 -6.47 -4.16
N LEU A 46 -0.90 -5.53 -3.77
CA LEU A 46 -2.32 -5.50 -4.11
C LEU A 46 -2.49 -5.07 -5.57
N ASP A 47 -3.40 -5.75 -6.27
CA ASP A 47 -3.90 -5.31 -7.56
C ASP A 47 -5.13 -4.44 -7.37
N THR A 48 -6.12 -4.93 -6.60
CA THR A 48 -7.35 -4.20 -6.29
C THR A 48 -7.90 -4.57 -4.91
N LEU A 49 -8.52 -3.59 -4.24
CA LEU A 49 -9.31 -3.75 -3.01
C LEU A 49 -10.80 -3.66 -3.36
N HIS A 50 -11.59 -4.61 -2.88
CA HIS A 50 -13.02 -4.78 -3.21
C HIS A 50 -13.86 -4.64 -1.94
N ILE A 51 -14.43 -3.46 -1.70
CA ILE A 51 -15.34 -3.24 -0.57
C ILE A 51 -16.72 -3.77 -0.95
N THR A 52 -17.27 -4.68 -0.15
CA THR A 52 -18.53 -5.38 -0.44
C THR A 52 -19.70 -4.88 0.39
N SER A 53 -19.44 -4.38 1.60
CA SER A 53 -20.49 -3.86 2.48
C SER A 53 -19.96 -2.88 3.52
N PHE A 54 -20.86 -2.01 3.96
CA PHE A 54 -20.69 -1.15 5.13
C PHE A 54 -21.75 -1.54 6.14
N SER A 55 -21.38 -1.83 7.39
CA SER A 55 -22.34 -2.14 8.44
C SER A 55 -22.44 -0.97 9.40
N VAL A 56 -23.66 -0.50 9.63
CA VAL A 56 -23.97 0.69 10.43
C VAL A 56 -25.06 0.38 11.45
N ARG A 57 -25.25 1.25 12.44
CA ARG A 57 -26.33 1.14 13.42
C ARG A 57 -26.99 2.49 13.68
N GLY A 58 -28.19 2.46 14.25
CA GLY A 58 -29.00 3.62 14.59
C GLY A 58 -30.48 3.40 14.30
N SER A 59 -31.21 4.48 14.02
CA SER A 59 -32.61 4.38 13.58
C SER A 59 -32.74 4.01 12.09
N LEU A 60 -31.66 4.19 11.31
CA LEU A 60 -31.49 3.80 9.91
C LEU A 60 -32.59 4.32 8.96
N GLY A 61 -33.69 3.60 8.74
CA GLY A 61 -34.73 4.02 7.79
C GLY A 61 -34.25 3.96 6.32
N PRO A 62 -34.62 4.92 5.46
CA PRO A 62 -34.14 4.97 4.08
C PRO A 62 -32.65 5.33 4.04
N MET A 63 -31.81 4.37 3.66
CA MET A 63 -30.35 4.47 3.64
C MET A 63 -29.81 4.56 2.21
N THR A 64 -28.85 5.46 2.01
CA THR A 64 -28.09 5.59 0.77
C THR A 64 -26.60 5.58 1.04
N ILE A 65 -25.81 5.06 0.09
CA ILE A 65 -24.35 5.18 0.08
C ILE A 65 -23.94 5.79 -1.24
N TRP A 66 -23.05 6.76 -1.16
CA TRP A 66 -22.49 7.49 -2.27
C TRP A 66 -20.97 7.34 -2.26
N LYS A 67 -20.37 7.31 -3.45
CA LYS A 67 -18.92 7.46 -3.62
C LYS A 67 -18.58 8.62 -4.54
N THR A 68 -17.39 9.17 -4.40
CA THR A 68 -16.86 10.11 -5.39
C THR A 68 -16.70 9.40 -6.74
N LYS A 69 -17.04 10.09 -7.83
CA LYS A 69 -16.91 9.55 -9.20
C LYS A 69 -15.47 9.25 -9.57
N GLU A 70 -14.55 10.07 -9.06
CA GLU A 70 -13.11 9.96 -9.26
C GLU A 70 -12.38 9.80 -7.91
N PRO A 71 -11.16 9.23 -7.91
CA PRO A 71 -10.29 9.26 -6.74
C PRO A 71 -10.01 10.70 -6.32
N VAL A 72 -10.03 10.97 -5.01
CA VAL A 72 -9.65 12.26 -4.45
C VAL A 72 -8.13 12.30 -4.21
N PRO A 73 -7.45 13.40 -4.56
CA PRO A 73 -5.99 13.50 -4.41
C PRO A 73 -5.56 13.53 -2.95
N GLU A 74 -6.37 14.12 -2.08
CA GLU A 74 -6.08 14.26 -0.66
C GLU A 74 -7.31 14.01 0.19
N ALA A 75 -7.09 13.43 1.37
CA ALA A 75 -8.13 13.12 2.35
C ALA A 75 -9.00 14.32 2.75
N GLY A 76 -8.40 15.51 2.82
CA GLY A 76 -9.03 16.74 3.28
C GLY A 76 -9.83 17.48 2.21
N SER A 77 -9.75 17.08 0.95
CA SER A 77 -10.32 17.82 -0.19
C SER A 77 -11.66 17.29 -0.69
N ILE A 78 -12.35 16.45 0.09
CA ILE A 78 -13.64 15.91 -0.32
C ILE A 78 -14.70 17.01 -0.40
N SER A 79 -15.18 17.29 -1.60
CA SER A 79 -16.26 18.24 -1.87
C SER A 79 -17.64 17.65 -1.53
N ALA A 80 -18.51 18.49 -0.95
CA ALA A 80 -19.91 18.16 -0.68
C ALA A 80 -20.85 18.45 -1.87
N ASP A 81 -20.31 18.76 -3.05
CA ASP A 81 -21.08 19.00 -4.28
C ASP A 81 -21.69 17.69 -4.82
N PRO A 82 -23.03 17.51 -4.84
CA PRO A 82 -23.68 16.28 -5.29
C PRO A 82 -23.25 15.77 -6.66
N ASP A 83 -22.88 16.68 -7.58
CA ASP A 83 -22.55 16.33 -8.95
C ASP A 83 -21.23 15.54 -9.06
N LEU A 84 -20.40 15.56 -8.03
CA LEU A 84 -19.15 14.80 -7.94
C LEU A 84 -19.34 13.38 -7.39
N TRP A 85 -20.57 13.02 -7.03
CA TRP A 85 -20.89 11.75 -6.37
C TRP A 85 -21.77 10.87 -7.25
N GLU A 86 -21.64 9.57 -7.04
CA GLU A 86 -22.55 8.58 -7.56
C GLU A 86 -23.12 7.71 -6.45
N LYS A 87 -24.42 7.41 -6.55
CA LYS A 87 -25.12 6.58 -5.58
C LYS A 87 -24.86 5.12 -5.90
N ILE A 88 -24.26 4.39 -4.97
CA ILE A 88 -23.93 2.97 -5.10
C ILE A 88 -24.84 2.06 -4.27
N TYR A 89 -25.69 2.64 -3.41
CA TYR A 89 -26.63 1.91 -2.56
C TYR A 89 -27.88 2.75 -2.26
N ASP A 90 -29.05 2.11 -2.27
CA ASP A 90 -30.34 2.72 -1.92
C ASP A 90 -31.33 1.64 -1.44
N LYS A 91 -31.53 1.51 -0.13
CA LYS A 91 -32.48 0.54 0.48
C LYS A 91 -33.00 1.07 1.81
N THR A 92 -34.17 0.59 2.23
CA THR A 92 -34.73 0.90 3.56
C THR A 92 -34.40 -0.20 4.56
N HIS A 93 -34.00 0.19 5.77
CA HIS A 93 -33.59 -0.72 6.86
C HIS A 93 -34.39 -0.49 8.14
N PRO A 94 -34.65 -1.55 8.94
CA PRO A 94 -35.22 -1.40 10.26
C PRO A 94 -34.25 -0.68 11.19
N SER A 95 -34.78 -0.03 12.23
CA SER A 95 -33.93 0.51 13.30
C SER A 95 -33.18 -0.62 14.00
N SER A 96 -31.90 -0.40 14.22
CA SER A 96 -31.06 -1.30 15.01
C SER A 96 -30.05 -0.46 15.78
N ARG A 97 -30.34 -0.14 17.03
CA ARG A 97 -29.42 0.67 17.85
C ARG A 97 -28.27 -0.14 18.42
N LYS A 98 -28.42 -1.45 18.65
CA LYS A 98 -27.40 -2.26 19.35
C LYS A 98 -26.55 -3.11 18.40
N THR A 99 -27.09 -3.44 17.24
CA THR A 99 -26.48 -4.39 16.30
C THR A 99 -26.17 -3.69 14.99
N LEU A 100 -24.97 -3.95 14.45
CA LEU A 100 -24.61 -3.45 13.12
C LEU A 100 -25.45 -4.15 12.05
N VAL A 101 -26.01 -3.36 11.14
CA VAL A 101 -26.83 -3.80 10.01
C VAL A 101 -26.01 -3.63 8.73
N PRO A 102 -25.77 -4.71 7.97
CA PRO A 102 -24.97 -4.65 6.76
C PRO A 102 -25.72 -4.00 5.59
N LEU A 103 -25.09 -2.99 4.99
CA LEU A 103 -25.48 -2.36 3.74
C LEU A 103 -24.69 -3.00 2.58
N THR A 104 -25.13 -4.19 2.15
CA THR A 104 -24.44 -4.97 1.11
C THR A 104 -24.60 -4.35 -0.27
N LEU A 105 -23.49 -3.95 -0.89
CA LEU A 105 -23.45 -3.36 -2.22
C LEU A 105 -23.81 -4.42 -3.27
N SER A 106 -24.53 -4.02 -4.32
CA SER A 106 -24.84 -4.91 -5.45
C SER A 106 -23.62 -5.21 -6.33
N SER A 107 -22.71 -4.25 -6.42
CA SER A 107 -21.39 -4.37 -7.03
C SER A 107 -20.35 -3.91 -6.02
N PRO A 108 -19.22 -4.62 -5.86
CA PRO A 108 -18.16 -4.17 -4.99
C PRO A 108 -17.63 -2.81 -5.45
N LEU A 109 -17.25 -1.99 -4.47
CA LEU A 109 -16.49 -0.77 -4.70
C LEU A 109 -15.01 -1.17 -4.85
N ILE A 110 -14.46 -0.98 -6.04
CA ILE A 110 -13.10 -1.37 -6.40
C ILE A 110 -12.18 -0.15 -6.27
N LEU A 111 -11.12 -0.28 -5.48
CA LEU A 111 -10.04 0.70 -5.34
C LEU A 111 -8.74 0.10 -5.85
N LYS A 112 -7.95 0.87 -6.59
CA LYS A 112 -6.56 0.51 -6.90
C LYS A 112 -5.63 0.97 -5.77
N PRO A 113 -4.43 0.37 -5.64
CA PRO A 113 -3.42 0.82 -4.69
C PRO A 113 -3.18 2.33 -4.81
N SER A 114 -3.05 3.03 -3.67
CA SER A 114 -2.93 4.49 -3.53
C SER A 114 -4.18 5.33 -3.82
N GLU A 115 -5.21 4.77 -4.48
CA GLU A 115 -6.44 5.53 -4.70
C GLU A 115 -7.17 5.78 -3.37
N THR A 116 -7.71 6.99 -3.25
CA THR A 116 -8.57 7.39 -2.15
C THR A 116 -9.93 7.77 -2.71
N TYR A 117 -11.01 7.28 -2.12
CA TYR A 117 -12.38 7.67 -2.48
C TYR A 117 -13.10 8.27 -1.29
N GLY A 118 -13.89 9.31 -1.54
CA GLY A 118 -14.85 9.80 -0.55
C GLY A 118 -16.05 8.86 -0.49
N ILE A 119 -16.43 8.45 0.71
CA ILE A 119 -17.63 7.66 0.99
C ILE A 119 -18.59 8.50 1.80
N TYR A 120 -19.86 8.50 1.42
CA TYR A 120 -20.91 9.21 2.13
C TYR A 120 -22.10 8.29 2.36
N ILE A 121 -22.33 7.96 3.64
CA ILE A 121 -23.45 7.13 4.08
C ILE A 121 -24.48 8.06 4.69
N HIS A 122 -25.73 7.98 4.22
CA HIS A 122 -26.78 8.91 4.61
C HIS A 122 -28.12 8.22 4.81
N SER A 123 -28.84 8.68 5.82
CA SER A 123 -30.23 8.36 6.09
C SER A 123 -31.12 9.56 5.80
N SER A 124 -32.19 9.32 5.03
CA SER A 124 -33.25 10.30 4.84
C SER A 124 -34.35 10.24 5.93
N LEU A 125 -34.13 9.48 7.00
CA LEU A 125 -35.04 9.42 8.14
C LEU A 125 -35.15 10.81 8.79
N PRO A 126 -36.37 11.33 9.05
CA PRO A 126 -36.54 12.58 9.78
C PRO A 126 -35.94 12.54 11.19
N GLY A 127 -35.30 13.63 11.60
CA GLY A 127 -34.63 13.76 12.90
C GLY A 127 -33.12 13.51 12.83
N ASP A 128 -32.50 13.35 13.99
CA ASP A 128 -31.04 13.26 14.19
C ASP A 128 -30.59 11.90 14.73
N THR A 129 -31.48 10.90 14.83
CA THR A 129 -31.17 9.61 15.48
C THR A 129 -30.79 8.49 14.51
N ALA A 130 -30.45 8.84 13.27
CA ALA A 130 -30.43 7.88 12.18
C ALA A 130 -29.17 7.01 12.12
N LEU A 131 -27.98 7.61 12.18
CA LEU A 131 -26.68 6.95 12.13
C LEU A 131 -25.84 7.31 13.34
N VAL A 132 -25.26 6.29 13.98
CA VAL A 132 -24.23 6.48 15.00
C VAL A 132 -22.89 6.80 14.33
N TYR A 133 -22.15 7.73 14.90
CA TYR A 133 -20.76 8.05 14.57
C TYR A 133 -20.05 8.51 15.84
N ASP A 134 -18.74 8.71 15.79
CA ASP A 134 -17.95 9.11 16.96
C ASP A 134 -17.13 10.40 16.68
N ASN A 135 -16.71 11.06 17.75
CA ASN A 135 -15.86 12.24 17.67
C ASN A 135 -14.41 11.82 17.39
N TYR A 136 -13.74 12.57 16.51
CA TYR A 136 -12.32 12.37 16.25
C TYR A 136 -11.56 13.69 16.40
N CYS A 137 -10.67 13.72 17.38
CA CYS A 137 -9.82 14.89 17.69
C CYS A 137 -8.36 14.69 17.27
N GLY A 138 -8.02 13.57 16.65
CA GLY A 138 -6.66 13.27 16.20
C GLY A 138 -6.27 14.02 14.93
N ARG A 139 -4.97 14.04 14.62
CA ARG A 139 -4.42 14.59 13.37
C ARG A 139 -4.10 13.53 12.32
N GLY A 140 -4.37 12.25 12.62
CA GLY A 140 -3.94 11.12 11.81
C GLY A 140 -5.09 10.35 11.17
N PRO A 141 -4.79 9.15 10.64
CA PRO A 141 -5.82 8.18 10.31
C PRO A 141 -6.63 7.80 11.57
N ILE A 142 -7.91 7.49 11.37
CA ILE A 142 -8.74 6.87 12.40
C ILE A 142 -8.29 5.43 12.60
N TYR A 143 -8.02 4.76 11.48
CA TYR A 143 -7.62 3.37 11.44
C TYR A 143 -6.76 3.13 10.20
N THR A 144 -5.74 2.29 10.35
CA THR A 144 -4.90 1.82 9.26
C THR A 144 -4.64 0.34 9.47
N ASP A 145 -4.90 -0.44 8.42
CA ASP A 145 -4.43 -1.82 8.29
C ASP A 145 -3.57 -1.94 7.02
N PRO A 146 -3.01 -3.13 6.73
CA PRO A 146 -2.15 -3.34 5.56
C PRO A 146 -2.82 -3.12 4.19
N TYR A 147 -4.15 -3.06 4.14
CA TYR A 147 -4.96 -3.03 2.93
C TYR A 147 -5.62 -1.68 2.71
N LEU A 148 -6.07 -1.04 3.80
CA LEU A 148 -6.82 0.19 3.72
C LEU A 148 -6.58 1.10 4.93
N THR A 149 -6.74 2.39 4.67
CA THR A 149 -6.72 3.44 5.68
C THR A 149 -8.03 4.21 5.66
N LEU A 150 -8.58 4.42 6.86
CA LEU A 150 -9.76 5.22 7.13
C LEU A 150 -9.34 6.56 7.75
N LEU A 151 -9.72 7.67 7.14
CA LEU A 151 -9.32 9.01 7.62
C LEU A 151 -10.53 9.77 8.17
N SER A 152 -10.23 10.84 8.92
CA SER A 152 -11.25 11.67 9.55
C SER A 152 -12.28 12.19 8.55
N GLY A 153 -13.52 12.25 9.00
CA GLY A 153 -14.68 12.59 8.21
C GLY A 153 -15.51 13.75 8.77
N HIS A 154 -16.69 13.89 8.17
CA HIS A 154 -17.65 14.95 8.40
C HIS A 154 -19.02 14.33 8.68
N ALA A 155 -19.61 14.63 9.84
CA ALA A 155 -20.99 14.25 10.07
C ALA A 155 -21.93 15.27 9.41
N HIS A 156 -23.06 14.78 8.92
CA HIS A 156 -24.05 15.57 8.21
C HIS A 156 -25.38 15.54 8.96
N VAL A 157 -25.87 16.72 9.33
CA VAL A 157 -27.06 16.86 10.17
C VAL A 157 -28.37 17.00 9.38
N SER A 158 -28.30 17.15 8.05
CA SER A 158 -29.49 17.29 7.23
C SER A 158 -30.07 15.93 6.86
N ASN A 159 -31.39 15.76 6.97
CA ASN A 159 -32.09 14.57 6.52
C ASN A 159 -32.27 14.51 4.98
N ARG A 160 -31.73 15.50 4.25
CA ARG A 160 -31.64 15.46 2.79
C ARG A 160 -30.19 15.19 2.39
N PRO A 161 -29.89 14.22 1.51
CA PRO A 161 -28.53 14.00 1.03
C PRO A 161 -27.93 15.31 0.50
N PHE A 162 -26.72 15.65 0.94
CA PHE A 162 -26.03 16.89 0.58
C PHE A 162 -26.82 18.20 0.82
N GLY A 163 -27.81 18.16 1.72
CA GLY A 163 -28.60 19.32 2.10
C GLY A 163 -27.73 20.45 2.62
N LYS A 164 -27.99 21.68 2.14
CA LYS A 164 -27.23 22.88 2.54
C LYS A 164 -27.73 23.49 3.86
N THR A 165 -28.86 23.02 4.36
CA THR A 165 -29.53 23.59 5.54
C THR A 165 -29.40 22.63 6.71
N SER A 166 -28.88 23.15 7.83
CA SER A 166 -28.88 22.42 9.10
C SER A 166 -30.30 22.23 9.63
N MET A 167 -30.51 21.28 10.53
CA MET A 167 -31.81 21.08 11.20
C MET A 167 -32.27 22.31 12.01
N TRP A 168 -31.36 23.21 12.38
CA TRP A 168 -31.66 24.42 13.13
C TRP A 168 -32.01 25.61 12.24
N GLY A 169 -31.85 25.51 10.93
CA GLY A 169 -32.13 26.61 9.99
C GLY A 169 -31.01 27.66 9.88
N TRP A 170 -29.92 27.52 10.64
CA TRP A 170 -28.71 28.35 10.50
C TRP A 170 -27.42 27.52 10.68
N GLY A 171 -26.32 28.01 10.11
CA GLY A 171 -24.99 27.38 10.20
C GLY A 171 -24.75 26.24 9.20
N SER A 172 -23.52 25.72 9.20
CA SER A 172 -23.13 24.61 8.33
C SER A 172 -23.85 23.31 8.74
N PRO A 173 -24.40 22.55 7.78
CA PRO A 173 -24.95 21.23 8.06
C PRO A 173 -23.86 20.16 8.27
N TRP A 174 -22.60 20.49 8.00
CA TRP A 174 -21.46 19.59 8.14
C TRP A 174 -20.68 19.87 9.42
N ARG A 175 -20.26 18.79 10.09
CA ARG A 175 -19.48 18.83 11.34
C ARG A 175 -18.18 18.07 11.15
N ASN A 176 -17.06 18.79 11.18
CA ASN A 176 -15.71 18.23 11.01
C ASN A 176 -15.29 17.41 12.24
N GLY A 177 -14.21 16.64 12.10
CA GLY A 177 -13.60 15.91 13.21
C GLY A 177 -14.51 14.79 13.70
N ARG A 178 -15.01 13.99 12.76
CA ARG A 178 -15.91 12.85 13.02
C ARG A 178 -15.32 11.58 12.44
N CYS A 179 -15.62 10.44 13.03
CA CYS A 179 -15.19 9.15 12.53
C CYS A 179 -16.38 8.23 12.26
N PHE A 180 -16.23 7.41 11.24
CA PHE A 180 -17.19 6.35 10.92
C PHE A 180 -17.23 5.33 12.05
N VAL A 181 -18.43 5.01 12.54
CA VAL A 181 -18.68 3.94 13.51
C VAL A 181 -19.40 2.80 12.82
N GLY A 182 -18.73 1.66 12.69
CA GLY A 182 -19.30 0.52 12.01
C GLY A 182 -18.26 -0.51 11.59
N LYS A 183 -18.65 -1.31 10.61
CA LYS A 183 -17.81 -2.38 10.05
C LYS A 183 -17.71 -2.26 8.53
N ILE A 184 -16.53 -2.33 7.97
CA ILE A 184 -16.30 -2.36 6.52
C ILE A 184 -15.88 -3.78 6.16
N SER A 185 -16.63 -4.46 5.30
CA SER A 185 -16.24 -5.78 4.80
C SER A 185 -15.64 -5.63 3.40
N TYR A 186 -14.48 -6.22 3.19
CA TYR A 186 -13.74 -6.09 1.94
C TYR A 186 -12.99 -7.38 1.60
N GLY A 187 -12.58 -7.50 0.36
CA GLY A 187 -11.62 -8.50 -0.07
C GLY A 187 -10.54 -7.92 -0.96
N CYS A 188 -9.47 -8.66 -1.12
CA CYS A 188 -8.27 -8.21 -1.81
C CYS A 188 -7.94 -9.14 -2.97
N LEU A 189 -7.55 -8.54 -4.09
CA LEU A 189 -6.86 -9.22 -5.16
C LEU A 189 -5.38 -8.85 -5.10
N TYR A 190 -4.50 -9.86 -5.04
CA TYR A 190 -3.08 -9.62 -5.17
C TYR A 190 -2.69 -9.58 -6.65
N LYS A 191 -1.62 -8.84 -6.95
CA LYS A 191 -0.97 -8.92 -8.25
C LYS A 191 -0.55 -10.35 -8.49
N LEU A 192 -0.58 -10.77 -9.75
CA LEU A 192 0.14 -11.96 -10.16
C LEU A 192 1.60 -11.60 -10.31
N TRP A 193 2.48 -12.43 -9.77
CA TRP A 193 3.91 -12.26 -9.94
C TRP A 193 4.28 -12.31 -11.42
N ASN A 194 5.10 -11.34 -11.80
CA ASN A 194 5.76 -11.23 -13.09
C ASN A 194 7.05 -10.41 -12.91
N PRO A 195 7.97 -10.48 -13.88
CA PRO A 195 9.18 -9.66 -13.92
C PRO A 195 9.00 -8.19 -13.53
N TRP A 196 7.93 -7.55 -14.01
CA TRP A 196 7.67 -6.12 -13.85
C TRP A 196 7.23 -5.73 -12.44
N CYS A 197 6.72 -6.67 -11.65
CA CYS A 197 6.29 -6.43 -10.27
C CYS A 197 7.15 -7.15 -9.24
N TYR A 198 8.31 -7.69 -9.63
CA TYR A 198 9.23 -8.41 -8.73
C TYR A 198 9.52 -7.63 -7.44
N LEU A 199 9.79 -6.34 -7.54
CA LEU A 199 10.10 -5.45 -6.40
C LEU A 199 8.89 -5.09 -5.53
N SER A 200 7.67 -5.44 -5.95
CA SER A 200 6.48 -5.25 -5.12
C SER A 200 6.32 -6.34 -4.04
N TYR A 201 7.09 -7.42 -4.11
CA TYR A 201 7.06 -8.56 -3.18
C TYR A 201 8.20 -8.49 -2.19
N GLY A 202 8.05 -9.18 -1.05
CA GLY A 202 9.06 -9.21 0.01
C GLY A 202 10.29 -10.00 -0.41
N SER A 203 11.41 -9.76 0.29
CA SER A 203 12.69 -10.41 0.01
C SER A 203 12.59 -11.94 -0.03
N LYS A 204 11.81 -12.58 0.84
CA LYS A 204 11.76 -14.05 0.90
C LYS A 204 11.07 -14.66 -0.32
N PHE A 205 9.95 -14.08 -0.76
CA PHE A 205 9.31 -14.49 -2.02
C PHE A 205 10.24 -14.24 -3.22
N ARG A 206 10.96 -13.11 -3.19
CA ARG A 206 11.95 -12.75 -4.22
C ARG A 206 13.11 -13.74 -4.27
N ASP A 207 13.62 -14.20 -3.13
CA ASP A 207 14.69 -15.19 -3.03
C ASP A 207 14.26 -16.55 -3.59
N VAL A 208 13.04 -16.99 -3.28
CA VAL A 208 12.49 -18.24 -3.83
C VAL A 208 12.30 -18.13 -5.33
N THR A 209 11.77 -17.01 -5.80
CA THR A 209 11.62 -16.72 -7.23
C THR A 209 12.97 -16.80 -7.94
N THR A 210 13.97 -16.09 -7.42
CA THR A 210 15.34 -16.09 -7.96
C THR A 210 15.94 -17.49 -7.94
N SER A 211 15.78 -18.22 -6.84
CA SER A 211 16.27 -19.60 -6.70
C SER A 211 15.66 -20.54 -7.74
N LEU A 212 14.36 -20.45 -8.00
CA LEU A 212 13.70 -21.26 -9.02
C LEU A 212 14.23 -20.98 -10.42
N PHE A 213 14.39 -19.71 -10.79
CA PHE A 213 14.96 -19.33 -12.08
C PHE A 213 16.44 -19.75 -12.19
N ILE A 214 17.24 -19.63 -11.12
CA ILE A 214 18.62 -20.12 -11.10
C ILE A 214 18.66 -21.64 -11.31
N LEU A 215 17.81 -22.41 -10.60
CA LEU A 215 17.74 -23.86 -10.74
C LEU A 215 17.32 -24.28 -12.16
N GLN A 216 16.39 -23.53 -12.77
CA GLN A 216 15.98 -23.73 -14.15
C GLN A 216 17.14 -23.55 -15.15
N ARG A 217 18.16 -22.74 -14.82
CA ARG A 217 19.35 -22.56 -15.68
C ARG A 217 20.49 -23.55 -15.39
N ARG A 218 20.30 -24.48 -14.45
CA ARG A 218 21.29 -25.52 -14.10
C ARG A 218 20.96 -26.85 -14.75
N THR A 219 21.86 -27.83 -14.68
CA THR A 219 21.63 -29.20 -15.17
C THR A 219 20.82 -30.05 -14.18
N CYS A 220 19.61 -29.60 -13.83
CA CYS A 220 18.71 -30.33 -12.92
C CYS A 220 17.31 -30.52 -13.52
N ILE A 221 16.40 -31.19 -12.81
CA ILE A 221 15.04 -31.48 -13.31
C ILE A 221 14.26 -30.21 -13.64
N TRP A 222 14.51 -29.11 -12.92
CA TRP A 222 13.88 -27.81 -13.16
C TRP A 222 14.25 -27.20 -14.51
N ALA A 223 15.39 -27.59 -15.10
CA ALA A 223 15.83 -27.12 -16.42
C ALA A 223 14.94 -27.56 -17.57
N THR A 224 14.11 -28.58 -17.33
CA THR A 224 13.14 -29.07 -18.32
C THR A 224 11.87 -28.22 -18.36
N LEU A 225 11.65 -27.36 -17.36
CA LEU A 225 10.46 -26.52 -17.28
C LEU A 225 10.66 -25.20 -18.04
N PRO A 226 9.72 -24.79 -18.89
CA PRO A 226 9.69 -23.45 -19.48
C PRO A 226 9.49 -22.36 -18.42
N ASP A 227 9.95 -21.13 -18.72
CA ASP A 227 9.81 -19.96 -17.83
C ASP A 227 8.34 -19.74 -17.43
N GLU A 228 7.39 -19.97 -18.35
CA GLU A 228 5.96 -19.84 -18.06
C GLU A 228 5.45 -20.84 -17.01
N VAL A 229 6.04 -22.03 -16.95
CA VAL A 229 5.65 -23.03 -15.94
C VAL A 229 6.16 -22.59 -14.57
N ILE A 230 7.37 -22.03 -14.49
CA ILE A 230 7.89 -21.44 -13.24
C ILE A 230 7.01 -20.27 -12.80
N MET A 231 6.66 -19.36 -13.71
CA MET A 231 5.73 -18.26 -13.43
C MET A 231 4.37 -18.76 -12.95
N TYR A 232 3.84 -19.82 -13.56
CA TYR A 232 2.58 -20.41 -13.14
C TYR A 232 2.69 -21.00 -11.73
N ILE A 233 3.75 -21.74 -11.43
CA ILE A 233 4.01 -22.29 -10.09
C ILE A 233 4.07 -21.16 -9.05
N LEU A 234 4.85 -20.11 -9.32
CA LEU A 234 4.94 -18.93 -8.44
C LEU A 234 3.58 -18.29 -8.18
N ASN A 235 2.74 -18.16 -9.21
CA ASN A 235 1.40 -17.58 -9.09
C ASN A 235 0.36 -18.51 -8.44
N MET A 236 0.67 -19.79 -8.28
CA MET A 236 -0.14 -20.73 -7.52
C MET A 236 0.26 -20.78 -6.04
N CYS A 237 1.41 -20.19 -5.69
CA CYS A 237 1.90 -20.07 -4.32
C CYS A 237 1.57 -18.66 -3.78
N PRO A 238 0.65 -18.52 -2.81
CA PRO A 238 0.48 -17.27 -2.08
C PRO A 238 1.83 -16.76 -1.56
N PHE A 239 2.14 -15.48 -1.77
CA PHE A 239 3.41 -14.92 -1.30
C PHE A 239 3.52 -14.98 0.24
N THR A 240 2.39 -15.02 0.93
CA THR A 240 2.32 -15.19 2.39
C THR A 240 2.83 -16.54 2.88
N TRP A 241 3.02 -17.54 2.00
CA TRP A 241 3.64 -18.82 2.37
C TRP A 241 5.13 -18.71 2.72
N PHE A 242 5.77 -17.60 2.38
CA PHE A 242 7.21 -17.41 2.55
C PHE A 242 7.56 -16.52 3.74
N ASP A 243 6.63 -16.33 4.69
CA ASP A 243 6.82 -15.47 5.87
C ASP A 243 7.20 -14.01 5.55
N ASP A 244 6.83 -13.53 4.36
CA ASP A 244 6.82 -12.10 4.06
C ASP A 244 5.63 -11.47 4.78
N THR A 245 5.93 -10.61 5.74
CA THR A 245 4.93 -9.88 6.52
C THR A 245 4.78 -8.46 6.00
N VAL A 246 3.71 -7.80 6.40
CA VAL A 246 3.48 -6.38 6.07
C VAL A 246 4.63 -5.54 6.62
N SER A 247 5.04 -5.80 7.86
CA SER A 247 6.16 -5.10 8.49
C SER A 247 7.46 -5.30 7.71
N SER A 248 7.78 -6.53 7.28
CA SER A 248 9.01 -6.74 6.49
C SER A 248 8.97 -6.03 5.13
N LEU A 249 7.80 -5.99 4.48
CA LEU A 249 7.60 -5.26 3.23
C LEU A 249 7.72 -3.74 3.42
N GLU A 250 7.18 -3.21 4.53
CA GLU A 250 7.27 -1.79 4.88
C GLU A 250 8.69 -1.39 5.27
N ASP A 251 9.38 -2.23 6.04
CA ASP A 251 10.78 -2.04 6.42
C ASP A 251 11.66 -1.99 5.16
N GLU A 252 11.50 -2.93 4.23
CA GLU A 252 12.22 -2.93 2.95
C GLU A 252 11.94 -1.67 2.12
N LYS A 253 10.66 -1.23 2.06
CA LYS A 253 10.28 0.01 1.36
C LYS A 253 10.84 1.25 2.05
N SER A 254 10.94 1.24 3.37
CA SER A 254 11.50 2.36 4.14
C SER A 254 13.00 2.48 3.92
N LEU A 255 13.73 1.36 3.95
CA LEU A 255 15.16 1.31 3.65
C LEU A 255 15.46 1.74 2.21
N ALA A 256 14.61 1.38 1.26
CA ALA A 256 14.72 1.86 -0.11
C ALA A 256 14.53 3.39 -0.20
N ARG A 257 13.65 3.98 0.62
CA ARG A 257 13.35 5.43 0.62
C ARG A 257 14.42 6.30 1.28
N GLU A 258 15.10 5.78 2.29
CA GLU A 258 16.08 6.52 3.07
C GLU A 258 17.18 7.24 2.25
N PRO A 259 17.83 6.61 1.25
CA PRO A 259 18.88 7.28 0.47
C PRO A 259 18.37 8.48 -0.32
N VAL A 260 17.15 8.44 -0.87
CA VAL A 260 16.58 9.59 -1.60
C VAL A 260 16.22 10.73 -0.67
N VAL A 261 15.71 10.42 0.52
CA VAL A 261 15.47 11.44 1.54
C VAL A 261 16.79 12.09 1.95
N GLN A 262 17.82 11.30 2.24
CA GLN A 262 19.15 11.83 2.60
C GLN A 262 19.77 12.67 1.47
N GLN A 263 19.64 12.23 0.21
CA GLN A 263 20.15 12.96 -0.95
C GLN A 263 19.41 14.28 -1.16
N ASN A 264 18.08 14.29 -1.05
CA ASN A 264 17.26 15.49 -1.15
C ASN A 264 17.51 16.45 0.02
N SER A 265 17.63 15.94 1.25
CA SER A 265 17.99 16.75 2.42
C SER A 265 19.38 17.38 2.25
N SER A 266 20.35 16.63 1.73
CA SER A 266 21.71 17.15 1.45
C SER A 266 21.69 18.23 0.38
N ARG A 267 20.87 18.05 -0.67
CA ARG A 267 20.67 19.04 -1.73
C ARG A 267 20.00 20.32 -1.22
N ASN A 268 18.98 20.19 -0.38
CA ASN A 268 18.31 21.33 0.25
C ASN A 268 19.24 22.07 1.22
N MET A 269 20.02 21.36 2.04
CA MET A 269 21.04 22.00 2.90
C MET A 269 22.08 22.76 2.10
N ARG A 270 22.56 22.19 0.99
CA ARG A 270 23.51 22.86 0.11
C ARG A 270 22.91 24.12 -0.53
N MET A 271 21.68 24.04 -1.03
CA MET A 271 20.99 25.19 -1.60
C MET A 271 20.75 26.29 -0.56
N GLN A 272 20.41 25.91 0.68
CA GLN A 272 20.26 26.85 1.78
C GLN A 272 21.60 27.49 2.16
N ALA A 273 22.69 26.72 2.21
CA ALA A 273 24.03 27.24 2.48
C ALA A 273 24.52 28.21 1.38
N GLU A 274 24.22 27.94 0.11
CA GLU A 274 24.52 28.85 -1.01
C GLU A 274 23.69 30.15 -0.91
N TYR A 275 22.41 30.08 -0.55
CA TYR A 275 21.55 31.26 -0.43
C TYR A 275 21.93 32.20 0.72
N TYR A 276 22.40 31.66 1.85
CA TYR A 276 22.81 32.47 3.02
C TYR A 276 24.33 32.75 3.07
N GLY A 277 25.11 32.23 2.12
CA GLY A 277 26.57 32.28 2.14
C GLY A 277 27.21 33.46 1.41
N GLU A 278 26.46 34.21 0.60
CA GLU A 278 27.05 35.22 -0.30
C GLU A 278 26.76 36.70 0.05
N ASP A 279 25.91 37.02 1.04
CA ASP A 279 25.53 38.40 1.39
C ASP A 279 25.66 38.71 2.90
N SER A 280 26.78 38.36 3.54
CA SER A 280 27.06 38.80 4.93
C SER A 280 28.31 39.69 5.08
N GLU A 281 28.81 40.25 3.99
CA GLU A 281 29.70 41.40 4.03
C GLU A 281 28.87 42.62 3.64
N ASP A 282 28.12 43.21 4.57
CA ASP A 282 28.04 44.68 4.68
C ASP A 282 27.12 45.13 5.82
N GLU A 283 27.66 46.15 6.50
CA GLU A 283 27.01 47.16 7.33
C GLU A 283 26.65 46.80 8.79
N ASP A 284 27.63 47.10 9.64
CA ASP A 284 27.45 47.59 11.02
C ASP A 284 26.38 48.72 11.07
N GLU A 285 25.10 48.38 11.09
CA GLU A 285 24.05 49.32 11.47
C GLU A 285 23.92 49.35 13.01
N GLU A 286 24.19 50.53 13.57
CA GLU A 286 24.09 50.80 14.99
C GLU A 286 22.69 50.52 15.55
N PRO A 287 22.57 50.10 16.83
CA PRO A 287 21.29 49.79 17.45
C PRO A 287 20.48 51.06 17.72
N ASP A 288 19.59 51.42 16.80
CA ASP A 288 18.61 52.48 17.04
C ASP A 288 17.52 52.02 18.04
N GLU A 289 17.22 52.96 18.94
CA GLU A 289 16.50 52.79 20.19
C GLU A 289 15.04 52.34 20.04
N GLU A 290 14.68 51.37 20.88
CA GLU A 290 13.46 51.32 21.70
C GLU A 290 12.19 51.97 21.13
N TYR A 291 11.49 51.24 20.24
CA TYR A 291 10.07 51.50 19.98
C TYR A 291 9.20 50.51 20.76
N VAL A 292 8.51 51.01 21.79
CA VAL A 292 7.48 50.31 22.56
C VAL A 292 6.13 50.55 21.88
N PRO A 293 5.48 49.56 21.25
CA PRO A 293 4.12 49.71 20.75
C PRO A 293 3.15 49.58 21.92
N SER A 294 2.36 50.63 22.11
CA SER A 294 1.21 50.65 23.00
C SER A 294 0.18 49.60 22.59
N ASP A 295 -0.37 48.92 23.59
CA ASP A 295 -1.61 48.15 23.49
C ASP A 295 -2.70 49.01 22.86
N ASP A 296 -3.28 48.56 21.74
CA ASP A 296 -4.71 48.60 21.44
C ASP A 296 -4.99 48.01 20.04
N ASP A 297 -6.19 47.42 19.92
CA ASP A 297 -6.88 46.97 18.70
C ASP A 297 -6.86 45.47 18.31
N ALA A 298 -7.90 44.85 18.85
CA ALA A 298 -8.66 43.71 18.38
C ALA A 298 -8.88 43.54 16.86
N ALA A 299 -9.07 42.26 16.52
CA ALA A 299 -9.87 41.71 15.42
C ALA A 299 -9.19 41.49 14.06
N GLY A 300 -9.16 40.22 13.64
CA GLY A 300 -9.13 39.84 12.22
C GLY A 300 -8.02 38.87 11.80
N SER A 301 -7.93 37.68 12.40
CA SER A 301 -7.05 36.62 11.88
C SER A 301 -7.66 36.01 10.61
N THR A 302 -7.20 36.47 9.45
CA THR A 302 -7.42 35.83 8.15
C THR A 302 -6.15 35.06 7.81
N THR A 303 -6.16 33.74 7.98
CA THR A 303 -5.04 32.87 7.63
C THR A 303 -5.02 32.68 6.13
N GLN A 304 -4.13 33.39 5.43
CA GLN A 304 -3.71 33.05 4.07
C GLN A 304 -2.71 31.89 4.17
N THR A 305 -3.16 30.69 3.80
CA THR A 305 -2.29 29.55 3.54
C THR A 305 -1.62 29.73 2.18
N SER A 306 -0.32 29.99 2.18
CA SER A 306 0.56 29.91 1.04
C SER A 306 0.59 28.46 0.50
N GLY A 307 0.20 28.29 -0.76
CA GLY A 307 0.32 27.03 -1.47
C GLY A 307 1.78 26.68 -1.70
N GLY A 308 2.24 25.63 -1.04
CA GLY A 308 3.43 24.89 -1.44
C GLY A 308 3.03 23.90 -2.52
N GLU A 309 3.48 24.15 -3.75
CA GLU A 309 3.47 23.14 -4.81
C GLU A 309 4.56 22.11 -4.49
N GLU A 310 4.21 21.07 -3.72
CA GLU A 310 5.06 19.90 -3.59
C GLU A 310 4.88 18.99 -4.79
N ASN A 311 5.95 18.93 -5.57
CA ASN A 311 6.06 18.17 -6.80
C ASN A 311 5.85 16.67 -6.56
N GLY A 312 4.92 16.14 -7.36
CA GLY A 312 4.81 14.78 -7.92
C GLY A 312 5.66 13.65 -7.33
N ASP A 313 4.96 12.66 -6.78
CA ASP A 313 5.21 11.23 -6.91
C ASP A 313 6.68 10.77 -6.99
N GLY A 314 7.38 10.85 -5.85
CA GLY A 314 8.70 10.25 -5.62
C GLY A 314 8.68 8.72 -5.49
N SER A 315 7.60 8.01 -5.86
CA SER A 315 7.54 6.55 -5.75
C SER A 315 8.33 5.82 -6.87
N THR A 316 8.83 6.54 -7.87
CA THR A 316 9.36 5.94 -9.11
C THR A 316 10.88 6.04 -9.28
N THR A 317 11.56 6.96 -8.58
CA THR A 317 12.98 7.26 -8.82
C THR A 317 13.95 6.25 -8.22
N ILE A 318 13.61 5.59 -7.11
CA ILE A 318 14.52 4.66 -6.41
C ILE A 318 14.58 3.30 -7.09
N LEU A 319 13.45 2.86 -7.64
CA LEU A 319 13.37 1.65 -8.46
C LEU A 319 14.26 1.75 -9.72
N LEU A 320 14.61 2.98 -10.12
CA LEU A 320 15.44 3.26 -11.27
C LEU A 320 16.91 2.97 -11.00
N ASP A 321 17.45 3.31 -9.82
CA ASP A 321 18.88 3.17 -9.55
C ASP A 321 19.29 1.70 -9.31
N ASP A 322 18.48 0.91 -8.60
CA ASP A 322 18.69 -0.54 -8.46
C ASP A 322 18.54 -1.27 -9.80
N LEU A 323 17.60 -0.80 -10.63
CA LEU A 323 17.43 -1.27 -11.99
C LEU A 323 18.63 -0.89 -12.86
N ILE A 324 19.14 0.34 -12.75
CA ILE A 324 20.35 0.81 -13.44
C ILE A 324 21.54 -0.03 -13.00
N ALA A 325 21.70 -0.31 -11.70
CA ALA A 325 22.77 -1.15 -11.18
C ALA A 325 22.68 -2.60 -11.70
N PHE A 326 21.47 -3.16 -11.75
CA PHE A 326 21.22 -4.47 -12.35
C PHE A 326 21.49 -4.49 -13.86
N LEU A 327 21.09 -3.45 -14.59
CA LEU A 327 21.31 -3.29 -16.04
C LEU A 327 22.77 -2.99 -16.40
N ASN A 328 23.54 -2.41 -15.47
CA ASN A 328 24.96 -2.15 -15.64
C ASN A 328 25.86 -3.27 -15.11
N ASN A 329 25.31 -4.29 -14.44
CA ASN A 329 26.09 -5.45 -14.02
C ASN A 329 26.36 -6.37 -15.23
N PRO A 330 27.63 -6.55 -15.67
CA PRO A 330 27.96 -7.39 -16.82
C PRO A 330 27.60 -8.86 -16.60
N GLU A 331 27.58 -9.35 -15.36
CA GLU A 331 27.15 -10.71 -15.02
C GLU A 331 25.63 -10.89 -15.19
N ALA A 332 24.86 -9.81 -15.08
CA ALA A 332 23.41 -9.83 -15.26
C ALA A 332 22.99 -9.91 -16.74
N ARG A 333 23.87 -9.64 -17.71
CA ARG A 333 23.57 -9.69 -19.16
C ARG A 333 23.04 -11.05 -19.65
N GLY A 334 23.39 -12.14 -18.96
CA GLY A 334 22.87 -13.48 -19.23
C GLY A 334 21.47 -13.76 -18.63
N HIS A 335 20.93 -12.84 -17.82
CA HIS A 335 19.69 -13.02 -17.09
C HIS A 335 18.46 -12.72 -17.98
N PRO A 336 17.39 -13.54 -17.99
CA PRO A 336 16.21 -13.28 -18.81
C PRO A 336 15.47 -11.97 -18.44
N LEU A 337 15.57 -11.53 -17.18
CA LEU A 337 15.09 -10.20 -16.78
C LEU A 337 15.91 -9.09 -17.42
N TYR A 338 17.20 -9.30 -17.67
CA TYR A 338 18.07 -8.29 -18.27
C TYR A 338 17.56 -7.89 -19.65
N ALA A 339 17.27 -8.85 -20.53
CA ALA A 339 16.76 -8.54 -21.87
C ALA A 339 15.40 -7.81 -21.82
N ALA A 340 14.51 -8.19 -20.89
CA ALA A 340 13.20 -7.55 -20.74
C ALA A 340 13.33 -6.12 -20.17
N LEU A 341 14.19 -5.94 -19.16
CA LEU A 341 14.44 -4.64 -18.52
C LEU A 341 15.26 -3.72 -19.44
N ALA A 342 16.27 -4.24 -20.14
CA ALA A 342 17.08 -3.53 -21.13
C ALA A 342 16.24 -3.06 -22.32
N ALA A 343 15.28 -3.87 -22.78
CA ALA A 343 14.36 -3.47 -23.85
C ALA A 343 13.37 -2.37 -23.40
N GLN A 344 13.00 -2.38 -22.12
CA GLN A 344 12.06 -1.41 -21.56
C GLN A 344 12.73 -0.10 -21.16
N PHE A 345 14.00 -0.16 -20.78
CA PHE A 345 14.80 0.99 -20.35
C PHE A 345 16.15 1.04 -21.07
N PRO A 346 16.15 1.16 -22.42
CA PRO A 346 17.37 1.14 -23.22
C PRO A 346 18.35 2.26 -22.84
N GLN A 347 17.85 3.39 -22.33
CA GLN A 347 18.67 4.51 -21.87
C GLN A 347 19.57 4.20 -20.66
N TYR A 348 19.38 3.07 -19.98
CA TYR A 348 20.17 2.65 -18.81
C TYR A 348 21.04 1.43 -19.07
N VAL A 349 21.00 0.89 -20.28
CA VAL A 349 21.92 -0.16 -20.71
C VAL A 349 23.18 0.57 -21.14
N GLY A 350 24.26 0.46 -20.35
CA GLY A 350 25.52 1.11 -20.70
C GLY A 350 25.94 0.75 -22.12
N ASP A 351 25.93 1.74 -23.02
CA ASP A 351 26.54 1.62 -24.33
C ASP A 351 28.04 1.35 -24.08
N GLU A 352 28.51 0.19 -24.52
CA GLU A 352 29.93 -0.01 -24.74
C GLU A 352 30.32 0.93 -25.89
N GLU A 353 30.47 2.21 -25.60
CA GLU A 353 31.19 3.11 -26.49
C GLU A 353 32.60 2.54 -26.60
N SER A 354 32.83 1.96 -27.77
CA SER A 354 34.09 1.54 -28.33
C SER A 354 35.22 2.47 -27.86
N GLU A 355 36.17 1.90 -27.12
CA GLU A 355 37.51 2.45 -26.98
C GLU A 355 38.19 2.44 -28.36
N ASP A 356 37.76 3.31 -29.27
CA ASP A 356 38.49 3.63 -30.48
C ASP A 356 39.68 4.51 -30.10
N GLU A 357 40.76 3.83 -29.74
CA GLU A 357 42.13 4.07 -30.18
C GLU A 357 42.44 5.51 -30.65
N TYR A 358 42.60 6.44 -29.71
CA TYR A 358 43.28 7.71 -29.99
C TYR A 358 44.79 7.44 -30.16
N VAL A 359 45.20 7.16 -31.39
CA VAL A 359 46.60 7.24 -31.82
C VAL A 359 47.01 8.72 -31.82
N VAL A 360 47.63 9.17 -30.73
CA VAL A 360 48.37 10.45 -30.70
C VAL A 360 49.86 10.14 -30.76
N GLY A 361 50.47 10.54 -31.87
CA GLY A 361 51.90 10.33 -32.15
C GLY A 361 52.84 11.20 -31.32
N ASN A 362 53.98 10.59 -30.98
CA ASN A 362 55.32 11.14 -30.77
C ASN A 362 55.49 12.57 -30.21
N VAL A 363 56.10 12.67 -29.01
CA VAL A 363 57.26 13.54 -28.76
C VAL A 363 58.25 12.83 -27.82
N HIS A 364 59.54 12.92 -28.17
CA HIS A 364 60.72 12.50 -27.42
C HIS A 364 60.76 12.94 -25.95
N GLY A 365 61.37 12.11 -25.10
CA GLY A 365 61.90 12.52 -23.81
C GLY A 365 62.66 11.38 -23.13
N GLU A 366 63.99 11.44 -23.19
CA GLU A 366 64.93 10.61 -22.43
C GLU A 366 64.71 10.76 -20.92
N GLY A 367 65.00 9.71 -20.14
CA GLY A 367 64.99 9.80 -18.68
C GLY A 367 65.13 8.44 -18.01
N ASP A 368 66.34 8.16 -17.58
CA ASP A 368 66.85 6.97 -16.89
C ASP A 368 66.11 6.60 -15.58
N ASP A 369 66.41 5.37 -15.13
CA ASP A 369 66.41 4.88 -13.74
C ASP A 369 65.08 4.61 -13.03
N MET A 370 64.55 3.38 -13.19
CA MET A 370 63.70 2.76 -12.16
C MET A 370 63.70 1.22 -12.23
N GLU A 371 64.87 0.60 -12.39
CA GLU A 371 65.05 -0.87 -12.46
C GLU A 371 65.69 -1.45 -11.18
N GLU A 372 65.44 -0.86 -10.00
CA GLU A 372 66.10 -1.26 -8.75
C GLU A 372 65.18 -1.18 -7.51
N LEU A 373 63.94 -1.69 -7.55
CA LEU A 373 63.07 -1.72 -6.36
C LEU A 373 62.06 -2.89 -6.27
N MET A 374 62.31 -4.06 -6.89
CA MET A 374 61.41 -5.23 -6.74
C MET A 374 62.13 -6.59 -6.64
N GLU A 375 63.18 -6.70 -5.82
CA GLU A 375 63.85 -8.00 -5.58
C GLU A 375 64.07 -8.38 -4.10
N GLU A 376 63.42 -7.73 -3.12
CA GLU A 376 63.57 -8.09 -1.68
C GLU A 376 62.24 -8.35 -0.95
N ALA A 377 61.43 -9.33 -1.42
CA ALA A 377 60.23 -9.74 -0.66
C ALA A 377 59.92 -11.24 -0.68
N TYR A 378 60.94 -12.10 -0.76
CA TYR A 378 60.77 -13.54 -0.56
C TYR A 378 61.90 -14.11 0.30
N GLU A 379 61.80 -13.95 1.62
CA GLU A 379 62.47 -14.82 2.59
C GLU A 379 61.47 -15.29 3.66
N GLU A 380 61.36 -16.62 3.72
CA GLU A 380 61.18 -17.49 4.89
C GLU A 380 60.06 -17.19 5.92
N VAL A 381 59.05 -18.07 5.94
CA VAL A 381 58.60 -18.66 7.22
C VAL A 381 58.32 -20.16 7.00
N ASP A 382 59.27 -20.97 7.46
CA ASP A 382 59.12 -22.38 7.79
C ASP A 382 58.51 -22.46 9.19
N ASP A 383 57.40 -23.16 9.37
CA ASP A 383 56.94 -23.64 10.67
C ASP A 383 56.07 -24.88 10.46
N GLY A 384 56.70 -26.03 10.65
CA GLY A 384 56.05 -27.33 10.74
C GLY A 384 55.08 -27.39 11.92
N VAL A 385 53.85 -27.83 11.65
CA VAL A 385 52.91 -28.27 12.67
C VAL A 385 52.35 -29.63 12.28
N ASP A 386 52.85 -30.66 12.96
CA ASP A 386 52.20 -31.96 13.08
C ASP A 386 50.90 -31.81 13.88
N VAL A 387 49.75 -32.14 13.26
CA VAL A 387 48.52 -32.42 14.01
C VAL A 387 47.76 -33.58 13.38
N ASP A 388 48.18 -34.81 13.69
CA ASP A 388 47.30 -35.98 13.66
C ASP A 388 46.23 -35.80 14.75
N SER A 389 45.05 -35.30 14.37
CA SER A 389 43.85 -35.39 15.21
C SER A 389 42.65 -35.79 14.36
N VAL A 390 42.47 -37.11 14.27
CA VAL A 390 41.29 -37.76 13.72
C VAL A 390 40.07 -37.36 14.58
N LEU A 391 39.23 -36.47 14.06
CA LEU A 391 37.92 -36.22 14.64
C LEU A 391 37.00 -37.42 14.34
N PRO A 392 36.25 -37.93 15.33
CA PRO A 392 35.25 -38.97 15.08
C PRO A 392 34.10 -38.42 14.22
N PRO A 393 33.49 -39.25 13.36
CA PRO A 393 32.37 -38.82 12.53
C PRO A 393 31.16 -38.42 13.41
N PRO A 394 30.37 -37.43 12.98
CA PRO A 394 29.17 -37.02 13.70
C PRO A 394 28.14 -38.16 13.77
N PRO A 395 27.33 -38.23 14.85
CA PRO A 395 26.29 -39.24 14.96
C PRO A 395 25.23 -39.05 13.85
N PRO A 396 24.62 -40.16 13.37
CA PRO A 396 23.59 -40.07 12.34
C PRO A 396 22.37 -39.29 12.85
N SER A 397 21.87 -38.41 11.99
CA SER A 397 20.68 -37.61 12.24
C SER A 397 19.46 -38.51 12.49
N PRO A 398 18.56 -38.16 13.43
CA PRO A 398 17.33 -38.92 13.63
C PRO A 398 16.46 -38.86 12.36
N PRO A 399 15.74 -39.94 12.03
CA PRO A 399 14.83 -39.94 10.89
C PRO A 399 13.73 -38.89 11.10
N PRO A 400 13.32 -38.18 10.03
CA PRO A 400 12.24 -37.21 10.12
C PRO A 400 10.94 -37.90 10.59
N PRO A 401 10.11 -37.23 11.40
CA PRO A 401 8.84 -37.79 11.83
C PRO A 401 7.97 -38.09 10.60
N SER A 402 7.43 -39.30 10.55
CA SER A 402 6.49 -39.72 9.51
C SER A 402 5.25 -38.82 9.58
N VAL A 403 5.13 -37.89 8.64
CA VAL A 403 3.91 -37.10 8.46
C VAL A 403 2.84 -38.03 7.88
N VAL A 404 1.99 -38.55 8.77
CA VAL A 404 0.76 -39.25 8.39
C VAL A 404 -0.24 -38.18 7.97
N TRP A 405 -0.41 -38.03 6.66
CA TRP A 405 -1.50 -37.22 6.10
C TRP A 405 -2.84 -37.86 6.49
N ARG A 406 -3.51 -37.31 7.49
CA ARG A 406 -4.93 -37.58 7.73
C ARG A 406 -5.73 -36.85 6.65
N GLN A 407 -6.13 -37.58 5.61
CA GLN A 407 -7.30 -37.24 4.83
C GLN A 407 -8.51 -37.57 5.70
N ASP A 408 -9.10 -36.56 6.35
CA ASP A 408 -10.49 -36.58 6.77
C ASP A 408 -10.88 -35.18 7.27
N SER A 409 -12.08 -34.74 6.89
CA SER A 409 -12.80 -33.53 7.36
C SER A 409 -12.80 -32.32 6.39
N ALA A 410 -13.28 -32.54 5.17
CA ALA A 410 -13.97 -31.50 4.41
C ALA A 410 -15.07 -32.20 3.60
N LEU A 411 -16.30 -32.20 4.11
CA LEU A 411 -17.60 -32.49 3.47
C LEU A 411 -18.59 -32.98 4.55
N ARG A 412 -19.10 -32.08 5.40
CA ARG A 412 -20.26 -32.39 6.26
C ARG A 412 -21.00 -31.18 6.86
N ILE A 413 -21.19 -30.09 6.11
CA ILE A 413 -21.93 -28.91 6.63
C ILE A 413 -23.21 -28.57 5.83
N GLU A 414 -23.56 -29.24 4.73
CA GLU A 414 -24.72 -28.81 3.91
C GLU A 414 -25.98 -29.69 3.96
N GLU A 415 -26.17 -30.58 4.94
CA GLU A 415 -27.38 -31.42 5.01
C GLU A 415 -28.31 -31.20 6.23
N GLU A 416 -27.94 -30.37 7.22
CA GLU A 416 -28.80 -30.16 8.42
C GLU A 416 -29.67 -28.89 8.39
N GLU A 417 -29.49 -27.97 7.43
CA GLU A 417 -30.28 -26.73 7.38
C GLU A 417 -31.54 -26.79 6.47
N MET A 418 -31.76 -27.90 5.77
CA MET A 418 -32.92 -28.06 4.86
C MET A 418 -34.12 -28.81 5.49
N ALA A 419 -34.04 -29.17 6.78
CA ALA A 419 -35.06 -29.97 7.47
C ALA A 419 -35.99 -29.19 8.43
N MET A 420 -35.94 -27.84 8.45
CA MET A 420 -36.75 -27.02 9.37
C MET A 420 -37.79 -26.10 8.71
N ILE A 421 -38.16 -26.35 7.44
CA ILE A 421 -39.20 -25.57 6.73
C ILE A 421 -40.27 -26.51 6.13
N GLU A 422 -40.78 -27.47 6.90
CA GLU A 422 -42.04 -28.16 6.59
C GLU A 422 -42.71 -28.56 7.91
N GLY A 423 -43.56 -27.68 8.48
CA GLY A 423 -44.18 -28.03 9.75
C GLY A 423 -45.11 -27.01 10.42
N GLU A 424 -45.86 -26.19 9.69
CA GLU A 424 -47.05 -25.50 10.26
C GLU A 424 -48.16 -25.42 9.20
N GLY A 425 -49.00 -26.45 9.17
CA GLY A 425 -50.21 -26.52 8.36
C GLY A 425 -51.25 -27.39 9.07
N GLY A 426 -52.22 -26.72 9.71
CA GLY A 426 -53.34 -27.27 10.48
C GLY A 426 -53.65 -26.30 11.62
N ASP A 427 -54.87 -25.92 11.97
CA ASP A 427 -56.21 -26.32 11.59
C ASP A 427 -57.10 -25.13 11.97
N GLU A 428 -57.95 -24.61 11.07
CA GLU A 428 -59.14 -23.84 11.48
C GLU A 428 -60.31 -24.20 10.55
N GLU A 429 -60.96 -25.31 10.89
CA GLU A 429 -62.34 -25.61 10.53
C GLU A 429 -63.29 -25.09 11.63
N GLU A 430 -64.44 -24.60 11.16
CA GLU A 430 -65.75 -24.57 11.84
C GLU A 430 -65.92 -23.80 13.15
N GLU A 431 -66.64 -22.68 13.08
CA GLU A 431 -67.91 -22.57 13.81
C GLU A 431 -68.97 -21.84 12.97
N ALA A 432 -70.14 -22.48 12.85
CA ALA A 432 -71.36 -21.94 12.30
C ALA A 432 -72.29 -21.49 13.44
N SER A 433 -72.86 -20.28 13.36
CA SER A 433 -74.29 -19.96 13.61
C SER A 433 -74.57 -18.46 13.57
#